data_AF-A0A2V6TE03-F1
#
_entry.id   AF-A0A2V6TE03-F1
#
_cell.length_a   1.000
_cell.length_b   1.000
_cell.length_c   1.000
_cell.angle_alpha   90.00
_cell.angle_beta   90.00
_cell.angle_gamma   90.00
#
_symmetry.space_group_name_H-M   'P 1'
#
loop_
_entity.id
_entity.type
_entity.pdbx_description
1 polymer ?
#
loop_
_entity_poly.entity_id
_entity_poly.type
_entity_poly.pdbx_seq_one_letter_code
_entity_poly.pdbx_strand_id
1 'polypeptide(L)'
;QIARNLAAHPLAGFVVEGLSPYGRLTSAVRTRVMRRAAFSGMPMVLTGRGNAEGFVPPPTAPFIGGRNLTATKARLLLMACLMKLGSVPAAADPDRPTAGEIEAAGRKLREYQEVFDSH
;
A
#
# COMPACT_ATOMS: atom_id res chain seq x y z
N GLN A 1 -10.08 5.68 11.62
CA GLN A 1 -8.79 6.28 11.21
C GLN A 1 -8.80 6.76 9.75
N ILE A 2 -9.25 5.95 8.77
CA ILE A 2 -9.28 6.33 7.33
C ILE A 2 -10.01 7.67 7.07
N ALA A 3 -11.26 7.84 7.52
CA ALA A 3 -12.01 9.08 7.30
C ALA A 3 -11.33 10.35 7.88
N ARG A 4 -10.63 10.23 9.01
CA ARG A 4 -9.89 11.33 9.64
C ARG A 4 -8.61 11.68 8.86
N ASN A 5 -7.93 10.69 8.29
CA ASN A 5 -6.75 10.93 7.46
C ASN A 5 -7.13 11.62 6.14
N LEU A 6 -8.23 11.24 5.48
CA LEU A 6 -8.67 11.91 4.25
C LEU A 6 -9.05 13.37 4.45
N ALA A 7 -9.59 13.73 5.61
CA ALA A 7 -10.01 15.09 5.91
C ALA A 7 -8.84 16.04 6.26
N ALA A 8 -7.74 15.51 6.81
CA ALA A 8 -6.67 16.34 7.39
C ALA A 8 -5.27 16.08 6.79
N HIS A 9 -5.07 14.97 6.07
CA HIS A 9 -3.77 14.52 5.58
C HIS A 9 -3.92 13.91 4.17
N PRO A 10 -3.95 14.73 3.12
CA PRO A 10 -4.19 14.26 1.74
C PRO A 10 -3.12 13.29 1.23
N LEU A 11 -1.94 13.29 1.86
CA LEU A 11 -0.83 12.39 1.57
C LEU A 11 -0.58 11.45 2.75
N ALA A 12 -1.43 10.42 2.88
CA ALA A 12 -1.31 9.40 3.92
C ALA A 12 -1.31 7.99 3.32
N GLY A 13 -0.58 7.08 3.94
CA GLY A 13 -0.50 5.67 3.57
C GLY A 13 -0.08 4.81 4.75
N PHE A 14 -0.07 3.49 4.57
CA PHE A 14 0.32 2.55 5.62
C PHE A 14 1.41 1.61 5.14
N VAL A 15 2.31 1.29 6.06
CA VAL A 15 3.25 0.15 5.93
C VAL A 15 2.81 -0.91 6.92
N VAL A 16 2.65 -2.14 6.44
CA VAL A 16 2.20 -3.27 7.23
C VAL A 16 3.28 -4.32 7.29
N GLU A 17 3.72 -4.60 8.51
CA GLU A 17 4.53 -5.78 8.80
C GLU A 17 3.63 -7.02 8.81
N GLY A 18 3.73 -7.81 7.76
CA GLY A 18 3.11 -9.13 7.67
C GLY A 18 3.99 -10.21 8.26
N LEU A 19 3.53 -11.46 8.25
CA LEU A 19 4.30 -12.57 8.79
C LEU A 19 5.67 -12.70 8.12
N SER A 20 6.70 -12.92 8.93
CA SER A 20 8.03 -13.27 8.41
C SER A 20 7.99 -14.61 7.69
N PRO A 21 8.75 -14.79 6.58
CA PRO A 21 9.58 -13.78 5.91
C PRO A 21 8.84 -13.04 4.78
N TYR A 22 7.62 -13.43 4.41
CA TYR A 22 6.99 -13.02 3.14
C TYR A 22 5.87 -11.97 3.26
N GLY A 23 5.71 -11.32 4.41
CA GLY A 23 4.75 -10.23 4.57
C GLY A 23 3.28 -10.66 4.45
N ARG A 24 2.97 -11.95 4.63
CA ARG A 24 1.60 -12.47 4.46
C ARG A 24 0.63 -11.88 5.49
N LEU A 25 -0.57 -11.57 5.02
CA LEU A 25 -1.72 -11.21 5.85
C LEU A 25 -2.49 -12.47 6.24
N THR A 26 -2.78 -12.66 7.53
CA THR A 26 -3.41 -13.88 8.07
C THR A 26 -4.92 -13.81 8.25
N SER A 27 -5.53 -12.64 8.07
CA SER A 27 -6.94 -12.41 8.36
C SER A 27 -7.66 -11.79 7.17
N ALA A 28 -8.74 -12.45 6.71
CA ALA A 28 -9.60 -11.95 5.63
C ALA A 28 -10.23 -10.59 5.99
N VAL A 29 -10.58 -10.39 7.26
CA VAL A 29 -11.10 -9.11 7.77
C VAL A 29 -10.05 -8.01 7.62
N ARG A 30 -8.80 -8.30 8.02
CA ARG A 30 -7.69 -7.34 7.88
C ARG A 30 -7.42 -7.01 6.41
N THR A 31 -7.38 -8.02 5.54
CA THR A 31 -7.22 -7.82 4.10
C THR A 31 -8.33 -6.95 3.51
N ARG A 32 -9.59 -7.14 3.93
CA ARG A 32 -10.69 -6.29 3.46
C ARG A 32 -10.57 -4.84 3.92
N VAL A 33 -10.21 -4.60 5.18
CA VAL A 33 -9.98 -3.23 5.69
C VAL A 33 -8.82 -2.54 4.96
N MET A 34 -7.73 -3.27 4.71
CA MET A 34 -6.58 -2.74 3.97
C MET A 34 -6.91 -2.45 2.51
N ARG A 35 -7.68 -3.33 1.86
CA ARG A 35 -8.19 -3.11 0.51
C ARG A 35 -9.05 -1.85 0.45
N ARG A 36 -9.95 -1.66 1.42
CA ARG A 36 -10.78 -0.45 1.54
C ARG A 36 -9.91 0.80 1.71
N ALA A 37 -8.85 0.75 2.51
CA ALA A 37 -7.91 1.87 2.66
C ALA A 37 -7.22 2.24 1.33
N ALA A 38 -6.74 1.24 0.59
CA ALA A 38 -6.11 1.45 -0.72
C ALA A 38 -7.06 2.14 -1.71
N PHE A 39 -8.31 1.65 -1.82
CA PHE A 39 -9.33 2.30 -2.65
C PHE A 39 -9.89 3.60 -2.07
N SER A 40 -9.57 3.92 -0.82
CA SER A 40 -9.84 5.25 -0.25
C SER A 40 -8.71 6.24 -0.56
N GLY A 41 -7.71 5.86 -1.37
CA GLY A 41 -6.59 6.72 -1.75
C GLY A 41 -5.36 6.62 -0.84
N MET A 42 -5.34 5.68 0.11
CA MET A 42 -4.20 5.45 1.02
C MET A 42 -3.38 4.25 0.58
N PRO A 43 -2.23 4.43 -0.09
CA PRO A 43 -1.40 3.30 -0.52
C PRO A 43 -0.96 2.44 0.67
N MET A 44 -0.92 1.12 0.41
CA MET A 44 -0.65 0.09 1.40
C MET A 44 0.60 -0.71 0.99
N VAL A 45 1.66 -0.64 1.76
CA VAL A 45 2.91 -1.38 1.53
C VAL A 45 2.98 -2.59 2.48
N LEU A 46 3.31 -3.76 1.95
CA LEU A 46 3.51 -4.99 2.72
C LEU A 46 5.01 -5.27 2.86
N THR A 47 5.51 -5.37 4.09
CA THR A 47 6.90 -5.77 4.39
C THR A 47 6.91 -7.04 5.24
N GLY A 48 8.04 -7.75 5.24
CA GLY A 48 8.29 -8.81 6.23
C GLY A 48 8.42 -8.22 7.63
N ARG A 49 7.97 -8.95 8.66
CA ARG A 49 8.24 -8.61 10.06
C ARG A 49 9.67 -8.99 10.41
N GLY A 50 10.37 -8.08 11.10
CA GLY A 50 11.75 -8.29 11.54
C GLY A 50 12.77 -7.63 10.61
N ASN A 51 13.97 -8.18 10.55
CA ASN A 51 15.05 -7.67 9.70
C ASN A 51 14.80 -7.99 8.22
N ALA A 52 15.68 -7.48 7.35
CA ALA A 52 15.67 -7.68 5.89
C ALA A 52 16.03 -9.12 5.47
N GLU A 53 15.41 -10.12 6.09
CA GLU A 53 15.69 -11.55 5.88
C GLU A 53 14.73 -12.18 4.86
N GLY A 54 13.65 -11.48 4.49
CA GLY A 54 12.61 -11.98 3.60
C GLY A 54 12.28 -11.04 2.44
N PHE A 55 11.78 -11.62 1.34
CA PHE A 55 11.39 -10.88 0.14
C PHE A 55 9.88 -10.90 -0.04
N VAL A 56 9.25 -9.73 -0.01
CA VAL A 56 7.81 -9.59 -0.33
C VAL A 56 7.67 -9.25 -1.82
N PRO A 57 7.26 -10.19 -2.68
CA PRO A 57 7.03 -9.89 -4.10
C PRO A 57 5.84 -8.94 -4.26
N PRO A 58 5.67 -8.31 -5.44
CA PRO A 58 4.50 -7.51 -5.74
C PRO A 58 3.24 -8.34 -5.52
N PRO A 59 2.41 -7.97 -4.54
CA PRO A 59 1.16 -8.65 -4.26
C PRO A 59 0.12 -8.31 -5.33
N THR A 60 -1.00 -9.05 -5.34
CA THR A 60 -2.16 -8.65 -6.14
C THR A 60 -2.62 -7.25 -5.72
N ALA A 61 -3.02 -6.44 -6.71
CA ALA A 61 -3.60 -5.12 -6.45
C ALA A 61 -4.73 -5.21 -5.40
N PRO A 62 -4.88 -4.22 -4.50
CA PRO A 62 -4.28 -2.89 -4.53
C PRO A 62 -3.15 -2.70 -3.49
N PHE A 63 -2.19 -3.61 -3.42
CA PHE A 63 -1.07 -3.55 -2.47
C PHE A 63 0.27 -3.35 -3.18
N ILE A 64 1.25 -2.81 -2.44
CA ILE A 64 2.65 -2.65 -2.87
C ILE A 64 3.51 -3.65 -2.08
N GLY A 65 4.39 -4.37 -2.76
CA GLY A 65 5.37 -5.25 -2.14
C GLY A 65 6.61 -4.44 -1.74
N GLY A 66 6.96 -4.48 -0.46
CA GLY A 66 8.12 -3.78 0.09
C GLY A 66 9.46 -4.47 -0.16
N ARG A 67 9.51 -5.52 -0.99
CA ARG A 67 10.72 -6.30 -1.30
C ARG A 67 11.43 -6.75 -0.02
N ASN A 68 12.72 -6.43 0.16
CA ASN A 68 13.50 -6.75 1.36
C ASN A 68 13.58 -5.58 2.35
N LEU A 69 12.80 -4.52 2.16
CA LEU A 69 12.85 -3.34 3.01
C LEU A 69 12.27 -3.64 4.39
N THR A 70 12.93 -3.12 5.42
CA THR A 70 12.34 -2.99 6.75
C THR A 70 11.18 -2.00 6.72
N ALA A 71 10.24 -2.12 7.67
CA ALA A 71 9.09 -1.22 7.74
C ALA A 71 9.49 0.26 7.82
N THR A 72 10.60 0.58 8.50
CA THR A 72 11.11 1.94 8.62
C THR A 72 11.61 2.49 7.28
N LYS A 73 12.37 1.69 6.51
CA LYS A 73 12.82 2.10 5.17
C LYS A 73 11.64 2.25 4.21
N ALA A 74 10.72 1.28 4.22
CA ALA A 74 9.51 1.33 3.41
C ALA A 74 8.64 2.56 3.74
N ARG A 75 8.60 2.99 5.01
CA ARG A 75 7.88 4.21 5.41
C ARG A 75 8.47 5.46 4.78
N LEU A 76 9.80 5.61 4.82
CA LEU A 76 10.48 6.75 4.20
C LEU A 76 10.27 6.76 2.69
N LEU A 77 10.39 5.60 2.04
CA LEU A 77 10.17 5.48 0.60
C LEU A 77 8.72 5.78 0.22
N LEU A 78 7.75 5.30 0.99
CA LEU A 78 6.33 5.60 0.79
C LEU A 78 6.04 7.10 0.91
N MET A 79 6.64 7.78 1.89
CA MET A 79 6.54 9.24 2.02
C MET A 79 7.12 9.94 0.78
N ALA A 80 8.28 9.51 0.30
CA ALA A 80 8.88 10.05 -0.92
C ALA A 80 7.99 9.82 -2.15
N CYS A 81 7.40 8.63 -2.31
CA CYS A 81 6.42 8.34 -3.36
C CYS A 81 5.20 9.26 -3.26
N LEU A 82 4.64 9.45 -2.06
CA LEU A 82 3.48 10.33 -1.86
C LEU A 82 3.80 11.78 -2.23
N MET A 83 4.98 12.28 -1.88
CA MET A 83 5.42 13.64 -2.21
C MET A 83 5.69 13.82 -3.71
N LYS A 84 6.30 12.83 -4.37
CA LYS A 84 6.71 12.92 -5.78
C LYS A 84 5.60 12.57 -6.76
N LEU A 85 4.83 11.52 -6.46
CA LEU A 85 3.84 10.94 -7.36
C LEU A 85 2.41 11.37 -6.99
N GLY A 86 2.18 11.89 -5.80
CA GLY A 86 0.83 12.24 -5.31
C GLY A 86 0.01 11.02 -4.89
N SER A 87 -1.16 11.25 -4.30
CA SER A 87 -2.03 10.21 -3.74
C SER A 87 -2.58 9.23 -4.79
N VAL A 88 -3.03 8.06 -4.32
CA VAL A 88 -3.75 7.10 -5.16
C VAL A 88 -5.17 7.63 -5.41
N PRO A 89 -5.72 7.53 -6.64
CA PRO A 89 -7.12 7.88 -6.89
C PRO A 89 -8.07 7.09 -6.00
N ALA A 90 -8.94 7.80 -5.28
CA ALA A 90 -9.97 7.16 -4.46
C ALA A 90 -11.16 6.73 -5.32
N ALA A 91 -11.73 5.57 -5.01
CA ALA A 91 -13.00 5.13 -5.56
C ALA A 91 -14.16 5.87 -4.88
N ALA A 92 -15.26 6.06 -5.60
CA ALA A 92 -16.49 6.61 -5.07
C ALA A 92 -17.08 5.73 -3.96
N ASP A 93 -17.04 4.40 -4.16
CA ASP A 93 -17.33 3.39 -3.13
C ASP A 93 -16.11 2.46 -2.95
N PRO A 94 -15.25 2.69 -1.95
CA PRO A 94 -14.08 1.86 -1.68
C PRO A 94 -14.40 0.40 -1.32
N ASP A 95 -15.63 0.10 -0.91
CA ASP A 95 -16.08 -1.25 -0.59
C ASP A 95 -16.53 -2.03 -1.84
N ARG A 96 -16.88 -1.30 -2.92
CA ARG A 96 -17.34 -1.81 -4.21
C ARG A 96 -16.81 -0.95 -5.39
N PRO A 97 -15.49 -0.85 -5.58
CA PRO A 97 -14.93 -0.04 -6.66
C PRO A 97 -15.29 -0.63 -8.03
N THR A 98 -15.54 0.25 -9.00
CA THR A 98 -15.78 -0.09 -10.40
C THR A 98 -14.50 -0.61 -11.06
N ALA A 99 -14.63 -1.28 -12.22
CA ALA A 99 -13.48 -1.75 -12.97
C ALA A 99 -12.51 -0.62 -13.37
N GLY A 100 -13.05 0.55 -13.75
CA GLY A 100 -12.24 1.72 -14.10
C GLY A 100 -11.47 2.29 -12.90
N GLU A 101 -12.09 2.33 -11.72
CA GLU A 101 -11.42 2.78 -10.49
C GLU A 101 -10.33 1.79 -10.04
N ILE A 102 -10.59 0.49 -10.18
CA ILE A 102 -9.58 -0.55 -9.92
C ILE A 102 -8.39 -0.38 -10.86
N GLU A 103 -8.63 -0.13 -12.14
CA GLU A 103 -7.57 0.08 -13.13
C GLU A 103 -6.79 1.37 -12.85
N ALA A 104 -7.47 2.47 -12.53
CA ALA A 104 -6.85 3.76 -12.21
C ALA A 104 -5.97 3.68 -10.95
N ALA A 105 -6.48 3.08 -9.87
CA ALA A 105 -5.69 2.82 -8.67
C ALA A 105 -4.51 1.88 -8.98
N GLY A 106 -4.74 0.83 -9.76
CA GLY A 106 -3.72 -0.12 -10.17
C GLY A 106 -2.59 0.51 -11.00
N ARG A 107 -2.90 1.43 -11.91
CA ARG A 107 -1.89 2.21 -12.66
C ARG A 107 -1.00 2.99 -11.71
N LYS A 108 -1.62 3.72 -10.77
CA LYS A 108 -0.86 4.54 -9.82
C LYS A 108 0.01 3.70 -8.89
N LEU A 109 -0.52 2.58 -8.40
CA LEU A 109 0.23 1.67 -7.53
C LEU A 109 1.40 0.98 -8.25
N ARG A 110 1.35 0.81 -9.58
CA ARG A 110 2.50 0.31 -10.36
C ARG A 110 3.65 1.32 -10.38
N GLU A 111 3.37 2.61 -10.53
CA GLU A 111 4.41 3.65 -10.42
C GLU A 111 5.10 3.62 -9.04
N TYR A 112 4.32 3.38 -7.98
CA TYR A 112 4.87 3.19 -6.63
C TYR A 112 5.72 1.91 -6.57
N GLN A 113 5.22 0.80 -7.10
CA GLN A 113 5.94 -0.47 -7.12
C GLN A 113 7.28 -0.37 -7.85
N GLU A 114 7.35 0.33 -8.98
CA GLU A 114 8.61 0.57 -9.72
C GLU A 114 9.67 1.27 -8.86
N VAL A 115 9.27 2.23 -8.02
CA VAL A 115 10.19 2.86 -7.06
C VAL A 115 10.66 1.87 -6.01
N PHE A 116 9.75 1.08 -5.44
CA PHE A 116 10.10 0.03 -4.48
C PHE A 116 10.94 -1.11 -5.09
N ASP A 117 10.87 -1.31 -6.40
CA ASP A 117 11.64 -2.34 -7.10
C ASP A 117 13.10 -1.94 -7.33
N SER A 118 13.40 -0.64 -7.27
CA SER A 118 14.74 -0.08 -7.43
C SER A 118 15.51 0.13 -6.10
N HIS A 119 14.93 -0.23 -4.96
CA HIS A 119 15.48 -0.02 -3.61
C HIS A 119 15.40 -1.27 -2.74
#